data_AF-A0A445A9V3-F1
#
_entry.id   AF-A0A445A9V3-F1
#
_cell.length_a   1.000
_cell.length_b   1.000
_cell.length_c   1.000
_cell.angle_alpha   90.00
_cell.angle_beta   90.00
_cell.angle_gamma   90.00
#
_symmetry.space_group_name_H-M   'P 1'
#
loop_
_entity.id
_entity.type
_entity.pdbx_description
1 polymer ?
#
loop_
_entity_poly.entity_id
_entity_poly.type
_entity_poly.pdbx_seq_one_letter_code
_entity_poly.pdbx_strand_id
1 'polypeptide(L)'
;MDSDDDLHRLLSEQRRELATAEAIDSDLEFAYRLQLEEALAASLASLSSSSSPQPPPPPPTNDDKNDPVLNATTLQAQELARVEQELRDRHLSEAEARKTSLDLNRRVHDQKVAIEILRIPEDDWVEWGDNFQKPFFFGEGSSSSSSSTKKNNTRKGNLEMDEDDDGAVFRVYFKGLVSNDEKLKNGEKVLLAGIGVAICDPEDNLILEVRKPLIGCGTSKIAADLKALIEGLNAAFALDLKRVRFFCDYYPIFQFVRGRWPVKQRKVAVLVNQVNLLRRKFTYCAPMLLARHDVKYAFKLARDAIVSQLTAPADSNGMKNLNETCVICLEDTDGNNFFSVDGCQHRYCFSCMRQHVEVKLLHGMVPKCPHEGCNSELQVDSCKKFLTNKLIETMQLRKLEASIPVTEKVYCPYPRCSALMSKTELFEYSKNLIGDFEQSGPKKCIKCHGLFCFTCKVPWHSGMKCYDYKRLNPNPPAEDLKLKFLASRSLWRQCVKCNHMIELAEGCYHMTCRCGYEFCYNCGAEWKNKKATCSCPLWAEDNIWFEDHARDSDEEEEEEEEEDDEFFDSDYSDDEYY
;
A
#
# COMPACT_ATOMS: atom_id res chain seq x y z
N MET A 1 19.89 19.44 5.65
CA MET A 1 20.80 19.02 6.73
C MET A 1 20.11 19.10 8.09
N ASP A 2 19.16 20.02 8.31
CA ASP A 2 18.52 20.17 9.64
C ASP A 2 17.63 19.01 10.12
N SER A 3 16.99 18.22 9.25
CA SER A 3 16.00 17.22 9.73
C SER A 3 16.61 15.96 10.35
N ASP A 4 17.80 15.53 9.92
CA ASP A 4 18.47 14.34 10.46
C ASP A 4 19.11 14.64 11.84
N ASP A 5 19.58 15.87 12.05
CA ASP A 5 20.06 16.34 13.36
C ASP A 5 18.93 16.49 14.37
N ASP A 6 17.77 17.00 13.94
CA ASP A 6 16.56 17.06 14.78
C ASP A 6 16.05 15.66 15.15
N LEU A 7 16.09 14.71 14.20
CA LEU A 7 15.72 13.31 14.46
C LEU A 7 16.69 12.64 15.44
N HIS A 8 18.00 12.89 15.33
CA HIS A 8 18.99 12.39 16.29
C HIS A 8 18.80 12.97 17.69
N ARG A 9 18.40 14.25 17.80
CA ARG A 9 18.06 14.87 19.09
C ARG A 9 16.81 14.24 19.71
N LEU A 10 15.77 14.02 18.91
CA LEU A 10 14.53 13.37 19.36
C LEU A 10 14.77 11.93 19.84
N LEU A 11 15.55 11.14 19.11
CA LEU A 11 15.91 9.77 19.52
C LEU A 11 16.72 9.75 20.82
N SER A 12 17.63 10.72 20.99
CA SER A 12 18.43 10.87 22.21
C SER A 12 17.58 11.27 23.41
N GLU A 13 16.60 12.15 23.20
CA GLU A 13 15.64 12.58 24.23
C GLU A 13 14.72 11.43 24.65
N GLN A 14 14.18 10.68 23.69
CA GLN A 14 13.33 9.52 23.96
C GLN A 14 14.07 8.40 24.72
N ARG A 15 15.37 8.18 24.44
CA ARG A 15 16.20 7.28 25.24
C ARG A 15 16.38 7.73 26.68
N ARG A 16 16.60 9.04 26.89
CA ARG A 16 16.75 9.60 28.23
C ARG A 16 15.45 9.42 29.02
N GLU A 17 14.30 9.66 28.41
CA GLU A 17 12.99 9.45 29.02
C GLU A 17 12.75 7.98 29.41
N LEU A 18 13.08 7.04 28.52
CA LEU A 18 12.97 5.61 28.82
C LEU A 18 13.89 5.19 29.96
N ALA A 19 15.15 5.67 29.98
CA ALA A 19 16.07 5.39 31.08
C ALA A 19 15.58 5.96 32.42
N THR A 20 14.94 7.15 32.40
CA THR A 20 14.33 7.71 33.62
C THR A 20 13.12 6.91 34.08
N ALA A 21 12.31 6.38 33.16
CA ALA A 21 11.17 5.53 33.50
C ALA A 21 11.62 4.19 34.11
N GLU A 22 12.65 3.54 33.53
CA GLU A 22 13.24 2.32 34.09
C GLU A 22 13.80 2.53 35.50
N ALA A 23 14.45 3.68 35.75
CA ALA A 23 14.94 4.04 37.08
C ALA A 23 13.80 4.21 38.09
N ILE A 24 12.71 4.89 37.70
CA ILE A 24 11.53 5.07 38.56
C ILE A 24 10.86 3.72 38.87
N ASP A 25 10.70 2.85 37.88
CA ASP A 25 10.11 1.52 38.09
C ASP A 25 10.97 0.66 39.04
N SER A 26 12.30 0.73 38.90
CA SER A 26 13.23 0.06 39.82
C SER A 26 13.11 0.61 41.25
N ASP A 27 12.96 1.93 41.41
CA ASP A 27 12.78 2.57 42.71
C ASP A 27 11.44 2.20 43.36
N LEU A 28 10.37 2.09 42.57
CA LEU A 28 9.04 1.65 43.01
C LEU A 28 9.05 0.19 43.48
N GLU A 29 9.69 -0.70 42.72
CA GLU A 29 9.86 -2.11 43.10
C GLU A 29 10.67 -2.25 44.39
N PHE A 30 11.75 -1.46 44.54
CA PHE A 30 12.54 -1.42 45.77
C PHE A 30 11.71 -0.94 46.96
N ALA A 31 10.92 0.12 46.80
CA ALA A 31 10.03 0.65 47.83
C ALA A 31 8.94 -0.37 48.23
N TYR A 32 8.36 -1.08 47.25
CA TYR A 32 7.37 -2.13 47.50
C TYR A 32 7.97 -3.28 48.32
N ARG A 33 9.19 -3.73 47.98
CA ARG A 33 9.90 -4.77 48.75
C ARG A 33 10.17 -4.33 50.18
N LEU A 34 10.59 -3.09 50.38
CA LEU A 34 10.84 -2.53 51.72
C LEU A 34 9.54 -2.50 52.55
N GLN A 35 8.43 -2.04 51.97
CA GLN A 35 7.13 -2.04 52.65
C GLN A 35 6.65 -3.44 53.02
N LEU A 36 6.88 -4.43 52.15
CA LEU A 36 6.54 -5.81 52.42
C LEU A 36 7.37 -6.38 53.58
N GLU A 37 8.68 -6.09 53.62
CA GLU A 37 9.55 -6.48 54.73
C GLU A 37 9.12 -5.86 56.06
N GLU A 38 8.79 -4.57 56.07
CA GLU A 38 8.27 -3.86 57.26
C GLU A 38 6.94 -4.46 57.75
N ALA A 39 6.02 -4.76 56.83
CA ALA A 39 4.73 -5.37 57.16
C ALA A 39 4.88 -6.79 57.74
N LEU A 40 5.82 -7.58 57.21
CA LEU A 40 6.14 -8.91 57.73
C LEU A 40 6.77 -8.82 59.14
N ALA A 41 7.69 -7.89 59.35
CA ALA A 41 8.31 -7.65 60.65
C ALA A 41 7.29 -7.20 61.71
N ALA A 42 6.37 -6.29 61.36
CA ALA A 42 5.28 -5.86 62.23
C ALA A 42 4.34 -7.03 62.58
N SER A 43 4.02 -7.89 61.62
CA SER A 43 3.17 -9.07 61.82
C SER A 43 3.80 -10.07 62.79
N LEU A 44 5.11 -10.31 62.67
CA LEU A 44 5.87 -11.17 63.58
C LEU A 44 5.97 -10.59 65.00
N ALA A 45 6.10 -9.27 65.13
CA ALA A 45 6.08 -8.60 66.43
C ALA A 45 4.71 -8.76 67.15
N SER A 46 3.60 -8.70 66.40
CA SER A 46 2.26 -8.94 66.95
C SER A 46 1.95 -10.39 67.34
N LEU A 47 2.69 -11.37 66.81
CA LEU A 47 2.55 -12.80 67.15
C LEU A 47 3.35 -13.22 68.41
N SER A 48 4.11 -12.29 69.01
CA SER A 48 4.97 -12.56 70.18
C SER A 48 4.23 -12.73 71.52
N SER A 49 2.94 -13.11 71.48
CA SER A 49 2.14 -13.47 72.66
C SER A 49 1.43 -14.81 72.52
N SER A 50 2.10 -15.86 72.03
CA SER A 50 2.02 -17.23 72.57
C SER A 50 2.67 -18.26 71.64
N SER A 51 3.57 -19.07 72.23
CA SER A 51 4.07 -20.40 71.83
C SER A 51 4.96 -20.57 70.56
N SER A 52 6.22 -20.95 70.84
CA SER A 52 7.25 -21.74 70.14
C SER A 52 7.51 -21.60 68.61
N PRO A 53 8.79 -21.49 68.19
CA PRO A 53 9.15 -21.14 66.82
C PRO A 53 9.20 -22.35 65.88
N GLN A 54 8.53 -22.26 64.72
CA GLN A 54 8.89 -23.02 63.52
C GLN A 54 9.77 -22.15 62.61
N PRO A 55 10.75 -22.74 61.89
CA PRO A 55 11.63 -21.97 61.00
C PRO A 55 10.85 -21.40 59.81
N PRO A 56 11.13 -20.16 59.38
CA PRO A 56 10.45 -19.56 58.24
C PRO A 56 10.81 -20.31 56.94
N PRO A 57 9.85 -20.49 56.01
CA PRO A 57 10.14 -21.02 54.69
C PRO A 57 11.06 -20.06 53.90
N PRO A 58 11.92 -20.57 53.00
CA PRO A 58 12.79 -19.73 52.20
C PRO A 58 11.99 -18.78 51.31
N PRO A 59 12.52 -17.58 51.00
CA PRO A 59 11.82 -16.61 50.17
C PRO A 59 11.54 -17.20 48.78
N PRO A 60 10.38 -16.90 48.17
CA PRO A 60 10.12 -17.28 46.80
C PRO A 60 11.17 -16.62 45.91
N THR A 61 11.90 -17.43 45.15
CA THR A 61 12.69 -16.96 44.01
C THR A 61 11.68 -16.47 42.96
N ASN A 62 11.40 -15.17 42.97
CA ASN A 62 10.69 -14.50 41.89
C ASN A 62 11.61 -14.49 40.65
N ASP A 63 11.60 -15.61 39.93
CA ASP A 63 12.12 -15.73 38.56
C ASP A 63 10.96 -15.62 37.55
N ASP A 64 9.90 -14.87 37.88
CA ASP A 64 8.85 -14.51 36.93
C ASP A 64 9.28 -13.28 36.12
N LYS A 65 10.06 -13.52 35.07
CA LYS A 65 10.38 -12.54 34.00
C LYS A 65 9.17 -12.26 33.10
N ASN A 66 8.00 -12.01 33.67
CA ASN A 66 6.78 -11.69 32.93
C ASN A 66 6.04 -10.50 33.53
N ASP A 67 6.79 -9.45 33.90
CA ASP A 67 6.19 -8.14 34.12
C ASP A 67 5.94 -7.48 32.75
N PRO A 68 4.68 -7.20 32.36
CA PRO A 68 4.36 -6.67 31.03
C PRO A 68 4.93 -5.26 30.82
N VAL A 69 5.25 -4.52 31.88
CA VAL A 69 5.85 -3.17 31.82
C VAL A 69 7.32 -3.25 31.43
N LEU A 70 8.13 -4.10 32.07
CA LEU A 70 9.56 -4.33 31.76
C LEU A 70 9.78 -4.87 30.33
N ASN A 71 8.86 -5.68 29.82
CA ASN A 71 8.91 -6.19 28.44
C ASN A 71 8.64 -5.11 27.39
N ALA A 72 7.79 -4.12 27.70
CA ALA A 72 7.48 -3.02 26.78
C ALA A 72 8.65 -2.04 26.64
N THR A 73 9.26 -1.61 27.76
CA THR A 73 10.44 -0.72 27.77
C THR A 73 11.62 -1.36 27.05
N THR A 74 11.87 -2.66 27.29
CA THR A 74 12.93 -3.42 26.62
C THR A 74 12.71 -3.49 25.11
N LEU A 75 11.48 -3.74 24.66
CA LEU A 75 11.15 -3.79 23.23
C LEU A 75 11.32 -2.42 22.57
N GLN A 76 10.88 -1.36 23.24
CA GLN A 76 11.00 0.02 22.76
C GLN A 76 12.48 0.45 22.65
N ALA A 77 13.32 0.05 23.59
CA ALA A 77 14.77 0.27 23.53
C ALA A 77 15.43 -0.48 22.34
N GLN A 78 15.00 -1.71 22.05
CA GLN A 78 15.49 -2.47 20.90
C GLN A 78 15.06 -1.86 19.55
N GLU A 79 13.83 -1.34 19.46
CA GLU A 79 13.35 -0.64 18.27
C GLU A 79 14.15 0.65 18.02
N LEU A 80 14.40 1.44 19.07
CA LEU A 80 15.24 2.64 18.96
C LEU A 80 16.68 2.31 18.52
N ALA A 81 17.28 1.26 19.07
CA ALA A 81 18.61 0.81 18.65
C ALA A 81 18.66 0.37 17.18
N ARG A 82 17.59 -0.26 16.69
CA ARG A 82 17.45 -0.66 15.29
C ARG A 82 17.35 0.56 14.37
N VAL A 83 16.50 1.52 14.69
CA VAL A 83 16.32 2.74 13.89
C VAL A 83 17.63 3.52 13.79
N GLU A 84 18.39 3.64 14.89
CA GLU A 84 19.72 4.26 14.85
C GLU A 84 20.71 3.51 13.96
N GLN A 85 20.67 2.18 13.98
CA GLN A 85 21.52 1.37 13.12
C GLN A 85 21.15 1.56 11.65
N GLU A 86 19.86 1.55 11.31
CA GLU A 86 19.37 1.81 9.96
C GLU A 86 19.77 3.22 9.46
N LEU A 87 19.71 4.23 10.34
CA LEU A 87 20.17 5.58 10.02
C LEU A 87 21.68 5.62 9.74
N ARG A 88 22.51 4.97 10.57
CA ARG A 88 23.96 4.88 10.35
C ARG A 88 24.28 4.16 9.04
N ASP A 89 23.62 3.03 8.78
CA ASP A 89 23.82 2.24 7.57
C ASP A 89 23.41 3.04 6.31
N ARG A 90 22.29 3.77 6.38
CA ARG A 90 21.87 4.70 5.32
C ARG A 90 22.92 5.78 5.07
N HIS A 91 23.44 6.41 6.13
CA HIS A 91 24.43 7.47 6.02
C HIS A 91 25.75 6.98 5.37
N LEU A 92 26.20 5.77 5.75
CA LEU A 92 27.36 5.13 5.16
C LEU A 92 27.12 4.80 3.68
N SER A 93 25.95 4.24 3.35
CA SER A 93 25.58 3.92 1.97
C SER A 93 25.49 5.17 1.09
N GLU A 94 24.89 6.26 1.58
CA GLU A 94 24.84 7.55 0.88
C GLU A 94 26.24 8.16 0.69
N ALA A 95 27.12 8.05 1.69
CA ALA A 95 28.50 8.52 1.58
C ALA A 95 29.29 7.72 0.53
N GLU A 96 29.13 6.39 0.50
CA GLU A 96 29.74 5.53 -0.51
C GLU A 96 29.20 5.82 -1.91
N ALA A 97 27.88 6.00 -2.05
CA ALA A 97 27.24 6.39 -3.31
C ALA A 97 27.72 7.75 -3.83
N ARG A 98 27.93 8.72 -2.94
CA ARG A 98 28.53 10.01 -3.31
C ARG A 98 29.97 9.84 -3.80
N LYS A 99 30.76 9.02 -3.12
CA LYS A 99 32.15 8.74 -3.51
C LYS A 99 32.22 8.07 -4.89
N THR A 100 31.38 7.08 -5.16
CA THR A 100 31.33 6.40 -6.45
C THR A 100 30.83 7.32 -7.56
N SER A 101 29.84 8.17 -7.30
CA SER A 101 29.39 9.19 -8.26
C SER A 101 30.49 10.20 -8.60
N LEU A 102 31.24 10.70 -7.60
CA LEU A 102 32.38 11.60 -7.84
C LEU A 102 33.50 10.93 -8.63
N ASP A 103 33.85 9.68 -8.30
CA ASP A 103 34.85 8.91 -9.06
C ASP A 103 34.41 8.70 -10.51
N LEU A 104 33.12 8.41 -10.73
CA LEU A 104 32.56 8.26 -12.06
C LEU A 104 32.62 9.57 -12.86
N ASN A 105 32.24 10.69 -12.26
CA ASN A 105 32.32 12.00 -12.91
C ASN A 105 33.76 12.33 -13.32
N ARG A 106 34.75 11.98 -12.50
CA ARG A 106 36.17 12.14 -12.86
C ARG A 106 36.55 11.27 -14.05
N ARG A 107 36.17 9.99 -14.07
CA ARG A 107 36.47 9.09 -15.21
C ARG A 107 35.83 9.57 -16.51
N VAL A 108 34.58 10.03 -16.46
CA VAL A 108 33.87 10.58 -17.64
C VAL A 108 34.56 11.83 -18.15
N HIS A 109 34.98 12.73 -17.24
CA HIS A 109 35.74 13.92 -17.60
C HIS A 109 37.09 13.54 -18.24
N ASP A 110 37.88 12.68 -17.60
CA ASP A 110 39.18 12.23 -18.10
C ASP A 110 39.05 11.57 -19.48
N GLN A 111 37.99 10.79 -19.71
CA GLN A 111 37.69 10.18 -21.00
C GLN A 111 37.32 11.23 -22.06
N LYS A 112 36.51 12.24 -21.72
CA LYS A 112 36.18 13.35 -22.64
C LYS A 112 37.44 14.11 -23.05
N VAL A 113 38.30 14.43 -22.09
CA VAL A 113 39.61 15.06 -22.33
C VAL A 113 40.49 14.19 -23.22
N ALA A 114 40.54 12.87 -22.98
CA ALA A 114 41.31 11.95 -23.83
C ALA A 114 40.80 11.93 -25.28
N ILE A 115 39.48 11.97 -25.50
CA ILE A 115 38.88 12.04 -26.84
C ILE A 115 39.19 13.38 -27.51
N GLU A 116 39.10 14.49 -26.79
CA GLU A 116 39.44 15.82 -27.30
C GLU A 116 40.91 15.88 -27.73
N ILE A 117 41.83 15.34 -26.94
CA ILE A 117 43.25 15.24 -27.30
C ILE A 117 43.45 14.40 -28.56
N LEU A 118 42.72 13.28 -28.71
CA LEU A 118 42.79 12.43 -29.90
C LEU A 118 42.23 13.09 -31.17
N ARG A 119 41.39 14.12 -31.04
CA ARG A 119 40.81 14.87 -32.16
C ARG A 119 41.66 16.04 -32.62
N ILE A 120 42.78 16.33 -31.95
CA ILE A 120 43.69 17.41 -32.35
C ILE A 120 44.31 17.05 -33.71
N PRO A 121 44.21 17.94 -34.72
CA PRO A 121 44.85 17.74 -36.02
C PRO A 121 46.35 17.51 -35.90
N GLU A 122 46.92 16.65 -36.77
CA GLU A 122 48.34 16.31 -36.66
C GLU A 122 49.27 17.49 -36.98
N ASP A 123 48.80 18.50 -37.73
CA ASP A 123 49.54 19.74 -37.97
C ASP A 123 49.70 20.56 -36.68
N ASP A 124 48.64 20.63 -35.86
CA ASP A 124 48.66 21.29 -34.54
C ASP A 124 49.48 20.48 -33.53
N TRP A 125 49.54 19.15 -33.70
CA TRP A 125 50.35 18.27 -32.87
C TRP A 125 51.84 18.39 -33.14
N VAL A 126 52.24 18.73 -34.36
CA VAL A 126 53.63 19.05 -34.69
C VAL A 126 54.07 20.38 -34.06
N GLU A 127 53.16 21.34 -33.91
CA GLU A 127 53.46 22.64 -33.31
C GLU A 127 53.43 22.62 -31.77
N TRP A 128 52.51 21.86 -31.16
CA TRP A 128 52.25 21.91 -29.72
C TRP A 128 52.41 20.58 -28.98
N GLY A 129 52.62 19.46 -29.69
CA GLY A 129 52.63 18.10 -29.13
C GLY A 129 53.76 17.81 -28.16
N ASP A 130 54.86 18.58 -28.18
CA ASP A 130 55.95 18.48 -27.19
C ASP A 130 55.51 18.84 -25.76
N ASN A 131 54.37 19.53 -25.61
CA ASN A 131 53.81 19.92 -24.31
C ASN A 131 52.77 18.93 -23.76
N PHE A 132 52.39 17.91 -24.54
CA PHE A 132 51.28 17.02 -24.20
C PHE A 132 51.61 15.55 -24.48
N GLN A 133 51.30 14.66 -23.54
CA GLN A 133 51.47 13.22 -23.75
C GLN A 133 50.22 12.65 -24.43
N LYS A 134 50.38 11.95 -25.58
CA LYS A 134 49.24 11.26 -26.23
C LYS A 134 48.60 10.26 -25.24
N PRO A 135 47.25 10.18 -25.16
CA PRO A 135 46.57 9.26 -24.25
C PRO A 135 46.97 7.80 -24.47
N PHE A 136 47.02 7.01 -23.39
CA PHE A 136 47.40 5.60 -23.44
C PHE A 136 46.34 4.76 -24.19
N PHE A 137 46.76 4.09 -25.27
CA PHE A 137 45.89 3.24 -26.09
C PHE A 137 45.89 1.80 -25.54
N PHE A 138 44.75 1.30 -25.06
CA PHE A 138 44.55 -0.14 -24.82
C PHE A 138 44.12 -0.82 -26.12
N GLY A 139 45.05 -0.92 -27.07
CA GLY A 139 44.68 -1.45 -28.39
C GLY A 139 45.79 -1.63 -29.39
N GLU A 140 47.05 -1.82 -28.98
CA GLU A 140 48.09 -2.45 -29.81
C GLU A 140 49.34 -2.70 -28.95
N GLY A 141 49.36 -3.85 -28.29
CA GLY A 141 50.41 -4.17 -27.33
C GLY A 141 50.37 -5.62 -26.85
N SER A 142 50.41 -6.57 -27.79
CA SER A 142 50.85 -7.94 -27.50
C SER A 142 51.42 -8.57 -28.76
N SER A 143 52.73 -8.46 -28.90
CA SER A 143 53.50 -9.18 -29.92
C SER A 143 53.59 -10.67 -29.56
N SER A 144 53.06 -11.56 -30.39
CA SER A 144 53.83 -12.70 -30.94
C SER A 144 53.05 -13.57 -31.94
N SER A 145 53.77 -13.86 -33.05
CA SER A 145 53.62 -14.93 -34.04
C SER A 145 52.35 -15.04 -34.90
N SER A 146 52.45 -14.48 -36.10
CA SER A 146 52.23 -15.15 -37.39
C SER A 146 51.22 -16.32 -37.44
N SER A 147 50.09 -16.09 -38.10
CA SER A 147 49.69 -16.89 -39.26
C SER A 147 48.50 -16.26 -39.98
N SER A 148 48.73 -16.02 -41.26
CA SER A 148 47.77 -15.54 -42.25
C SER A 148 46.58 -16.48 -42.39
N THR A 149 45.35 -15.99 -42.25
CA THR A 149 44.23 -16.47 -43.08
C THR A 149 43.19 -15.37 -43.21
N LYS A 150 43.11 -14.82 -44.43
CA LYS A 150 42.02 -13.96 -44.90
C LYS A 150 40.68 -14.69 -44.73
N LYS A 151 39.73 -14.08 -44.01
CA LYS A 151 38.30 -14.19 -44.35
C LYS A 151 37.64 -12.83 -44.19
N ASN A 152 37.36 -12.22 -45.34
CA ASN A 152 36.40 -11.15 -45.49
C ASN A 152 35.06 -11.56 -44.88
N ASN A 153 34.46 -10.69 -44.08
CA ASN A 153 33.04 -10.44 -44.21
C ASN A 153 32.73 -9.00 -43.76
N THR A 154 32.47 -8.20 -44.77
CA THR A 154 31.84 -6.90 -44.76
C THR A 154 30.54 -6.98 -43.95
N ARG A 155 30.47 -6.27 -42.82
CA ARG A 155 29.22 -5.66 -42.37
C ARG A 155 29.53 -4.29 -41.83
N LYS A 156 29.64 -3.36 -42.78
CA LYS A 156 29.51 -1.92 -42.61
C LYS A 156 28.14 -1.70 -41.95
N GLY A 157 28.12 -1.60 -40.63
CA GLY A 157 27.00 -1.04 -39.89
C GLY A 157 27.32 0.43 -39.71
N ASN A 158 26.62 1.29 -40.46
CA ASN A 158 26.66 2.73 -40.28
C ASN A 158 26.42 3.06 -38.81
N LEU A 159 27.47 3.48 -38.11
CA LEU A 159 27.35 4.45 -37.03
C LEU A 159 27.31 5.79 -37.74
N GLU A 160 26.11 6.21 -38.13
CA GLU A 160 25.81 7.64 -38.22
C GLU A 160 26.00 8.15 -36.79
N MET A 161 27.20 8.69 -36.53
CA MET A 161 27.44 9.49 -35.35
C MET A 161 26.82 10.84 -35.66
N ASP A 162 25.63 11.08 -35.10
CA ASP A 162 25.01 12.40 -35.09
C ASP A 162 26.03 13.39 -34.51
N GLU A 163 26.36 14.43 -35.29
CA GLU A 163 27.45 15.38 -35.02
C GLU A 163 27.14 16.39 -33.88
N ASP A 164 26.06 16.22 -33.11
CA ASP A 164 25.55 17.24 -32.17
C ASP A 164 25.20 16.76 -30.74
N ASP A 165 25.73 15.63 -30.23
CA ASP A 165 25.23 15.04 -28.97
C ASP A 165 26.29 14.90 -27.85
N ASP A 166 26.59 16.00 -27.16
CA ASP A 166 27.70 16.20 -26.21
C ASP A 166 27.56 15.52 -24.82
N GLY A 167 27.11 14.25 -24.73
CA GLY A 167 27.06 13.56 -23.43
C GLY A 167 27.19 12.04 -23.47
N ALA A 168 28.00 11.49 -22.57
CA ALA A 168 28.18 10.05 -22.40
C ALA A 168 26.85 9.34 -22.05
N VAL A 169 26.40 8.41 -22.91
CA VAL A 169 25.21 7.58 -22.68
C VAL A 169 25.60 6.29 -21.97
N PHE A 170 25.20 6.14 -20.71
CA PHE A 170 25.49 4.96 -19.89
C PHE A 170 24.60 3.79 -20.26
N ARG A 171 25.11 2.57 -20.02
CA ARG A 171 24.45 1.32 -20.40
C ARG A 171 23.88 0.62 -19.17
N VAL A 172 22.61 0.25 -19.21
CA VAL A 172 21.94 -0.48 -18.11
C VAL A 172 21.49 -1.85 -18.60
N TYR A 173 22.15 -2.89 -18.12
CA TYR A 173 21.77 -4.29 -18.34
C TYR A 173 20.97 -4.79 -17.16
N PHE A 174 19.87 -5.49 -17.40
CA PHE A 174 19.02 -6.03 -16.34
C PHE A 174 18.54 -7.43 -16.68
N LYS A 175 18.33 -8.25 -15.64
CA LYS A 175 17.74 -9.58 -15.78
C LYS A 175 16.98 -9.97 -14.53
N GLY A 176 15.75 -10.43 -14.70
CA GLY A 176 14.99 -11.13 -13.68
C GLY A 176 14.93 -12.61 -13.98
N LEU A 177 15.22 -13.44 -12.98
CA LEU A 177 15.13 -14.89 -13.06
C LEU A 177 14.15 -15.41 -12.01
N VAL A 178 13.43 -16.46 -12.39
CA VAL A 178 12.56 -17.25 -11.52
C VAL A 178 13.03 -18.69 -11.67
N SER A 179 13.51 -19.29 -10.59
CA SER A 179 13.86 -20.71 -10.56
C SER A 179 12.63 -21.56 -10.27
N ASN A 180 12.63 -22.76 -10.83
CA ASN A 180 11.70 -23.82 -10.46
C ASN A 180 12.14 -24.55 -9.19
N ASP A 181 13.33 -24.24 -8.65
CA ASP A 181 13.82 -24.81 -7.41
C ASP A 181 12.97 -24.31 -6.25
N GLU A 182 12.31 -25.26 -5.56
CA GLU A 182 11.40 -24.99 -4.46
C GLU A 182 12.17 -25.06 -3.14
N LYS A 183 12.08 -24.01 -2.31
CA LYS A 183 12.50 -24.11 -0.90
C LYS A 183 11.28 -24.46 -0.05
N LEU A 184 11.35 -25.57 0.68
CA LEU A 184 10.38 -25.82 1.76
C LEU A 184 10.73 -24.91 2.94
N LYS A 185 9.85 -23.95 3.23
CA LYS A 185 9.81 -23.29 4.54
C LYS A 185 8.43 -23.55 5.12
N ASN A 186 8.37 -24.12 6.33
CA ASN A 186 7.12 -24.41 7.05
C ASN A 186 6.11 -25.30 6.27
N GLY A 187 6.59 -26.19 5.39
CA GLY A 187 5.74 -27.13 4.64
C GLY A 187 5.17 -26.60 3.32
N GLU A 188 5.45 -25.34 2.95
CA GLU A 188 4.96 -24.74 1.70
C GLU A 188 6.10 -24.57 0.67
N LYS A 189 5.80 -24.84 -0.61
CA LYS A 189 6.75 -24.75 -1.74
C LYS A 189 6.85 -23.29 -2.21
N VAL A 190 8.00 -22.65 -1.99
CA VAL A 190 8.24 -21.26 -2.43
C VAL A 190 9.12 -21.24 -3.69
N LEU A 191 8.64 -20.60 -4.76
CA LEU A 191 9.41 -20.31 -5.96
C LEU A 191 10.49 -19.26 -5.65
N LEU A 192 11.74 -19.56 -6.00
CA LEU A 192 12.85 -18.62 -5.82
C LEU A 192 12.97 -17.71 -7.03
N ALA A 193 13.22 -16.42 -6.79
CA ALA A 193 13.46 -15.46 -7.85
C ALA A 193 14.59 -14.50 -7.46
N GLY A 194 15.24 -13.92 -8.44
CA GLY A 194 16.37 -13.00 -8.25
C GLY A 194 16.49 -12.02 -9.39
N ILE A 195 17.01 -10.83 -9.08
CA ILE A 195 17.34 -9.81 -10.07
C ILE A 195 18.84 -9.55 -10.10
N GLY A 196 19.32 -9.26 -11.29
CA GLY A 196 20.67 -8.80 -11.56
C GLY A 196 20.62 -7.55 -12.41
N VAL A 197 21.43 -6.55 -12.07
CA VAL A 197 21.62 -5.33 -12.85
C VAL A 197 23.11 -5.03 -12.96
N ALA A 198 23.55 -4.64 -14.14
CA ALA A 198 24.87 -4.08 -14.37
C ALA A 198 24.74 -2.71 -15.04
N ILE A 199 25.38 -1.69 -14.47
CA ILE A 199 25.50 -0.37 -15.08
C ILE A 199 26.93 -0.25 -15.61
N CYS A 200 27.08 0.09 -16.88
CA CYS A 200 28.36 0.27 -17.55
C CYS A 200 28.47 1.66 -18.16
N ASP A 201 29.71 2.10 -18.38
CA ASP A 201 30.02 3.32 -19.11
C ASP A 201 29.74 3.14 -20.64
N PRO A 202 29.95 4.16 -21.48
CA PRO A 202 29.75 4.05 -22.92
C PRO A 202 30.60 2.97 -23.61
N GLU A 203 31.78 2.67 -23.04
CA GLU A 203 32.76 1.67 -23.51
C GLU A 203 32.48 0.25 -22.99
N ASP A 204 31.39 0.06 -22.23
CA ASP A 204 30.96 -1.20 -21.63
C ASP A 204 31.79 -1.64 -20.41
N ASN A 205 32.57 -0.73 -19.80
CA ASN A 205 33.24 -0.99 -18.54
C ASN A 205 32.23 -0.92 -17.38
N LEU A 206 32.29 -1.91 -16.50
CA LEU A 206 31.35 -2.08 -15.40
C LEU A 206 31.57 -1.03 -14.30
N ILE A 207 30.50 -0.30 -13.94
CA ILE A 207 30.47 0.72 -12.88
C ILE A 207 29.81 0.18 -11.62
N LEU A 208 28.65 -0.48 -11.77
CA LEU A 208 27.85 -0.96 -10.64
C LEU A 208 27.22 -2.31 -10.93
N GLU A 209 27.25 -3.21 -9.95
CA GLU A 209 26.50 -4.46 -9.93
C GLU A 209 25.44 -4.43 -8.83
N VAL A 210 24.21 -4.80 -9.18
CA VAL A 210 23.13 -5.04 -8.21
C VAL A 210 22.72 -6.50 -8.32
N ARG A 211 22.70 -7.18 -7.17
CA ARG A 211 22.17 -8.55 -7.02
C ARG A 211 21.19 -8.54 -5.86
N LYS A 212 19.94 -8.93 -6.10
CA LYS A 212 18.90 -8.86 -5.07
C LYS A 212 17.94 -10.05 -5.19
N PRO A 213 17.67 -10.77 -4.08
CA PRO A 213 16.66 -11.81 -4.08
C PRO A 213 15.26 -11.21 -4.20
N LEU A 214 14.39 -11.82 -5.00
CA LEU A 214 12.96 -11.50 -5.03
C LEU A 214 12.24 -12.50 -4.12
N ILE A 215 11.86 -12.04 -2.93
CA ILE A 215 11.16 -12.84 -1.92
C ILE A 215 9.66 -12.57 -2.07
N GLY A 216 8.84 -13.60 -2.28
CA GLY A 216 7.38 -13.48 -2.35
C GLY A 216 6.69 -14.35 -3.42
N CYS A 217 5.39 -14.57 -3.24
CA CYS A 217 4.60 -15.57 -3.96
C CYS A 217 4.43 -15.28 -5.47
N GLY A 218 4.82 -16.23 -6.32
CA GLY A 218 4.39 -16.33 -7.72
C GLY A 218 4.81 -15.20 -8.67
N THR A 219 6.06 -14.74 -8.61
CA THR A 219 6.55 -13.77 -9.61
C THR A 219 6.59 -14.41 -11.00
N SER A 220 5.85 -13.84 -11.95
CA SER A 220 5.97 -14.25 -13.35
C SER A 220 7.33 -13.79 -13.90
N LYS A 221 7.88 -14.52 -14.88
CA LYS A 221 9.14 -14.15 -15.52
C LYS A 221 9.17 -12.70 -16.01
N ILE A 222 8.05 -12.24 -16.58
CA ILE A 222 7.87 -10.85 -17.06
C ILE A 222 7.93 -9.85 -15.90
N ALA A 223 7.28 -10.16 -14.77
CA ALA A 223 7.31 -9.30 -13.59
C ALA A 223 8.71 -9.24 -12.97
N ALA A 224 9.45 -10.36 -12.95
CA ALA A 224 10.83 -10.39 -12.47
C ALA A 224 11.76 -9.52 -13.34
N ASP A 225 11.66 -9.63 -14.67
CA ASP A 225 12.44 -8.80 -15.60
C ASP A 225 12.09 -7.31 -15.47
N LEU A 226 10.80 -6.95 -15.32
CA LEU A 226 10.40 -5.55 -15.10
C LEU A 226 10.87 -4.99 -13.75
N LYS A 227 10.84 -5.80 -12.68
CA LYS A 227 11.41 -5.41 -11.38
C LYS A 227 12.93 -5.18 -11.46
N ALA A 228 13.64 -6.01 -12.23
CA ALA A 228 15.07 -5.80 -12.47
C ALA A 228 15.33 -4.48 -13.22
N LEU A 229 14.50 -4.14 -14.22
CA LEU A 229 14.59 -2.86 -14.92
C LEU A 229 14.34 -1.66 -14.00
N ILE A 230 13.30 -1.73 -13.16
CA ILE A 230 12.99 -0.68 -12.17
C ILE A 230 14.18 -0.47 -11.23
N GLU A 231 14.74 -1.54 -10.68
CA GLU A 231 15.91 -1.48 -9.81
C GLU A 231 17.10 -0.85 -10.54
N GLY A 232 17.34 -1.20 -11.81
CA GLY A 232 18.43 -0.63 -12.58
C GLY A 232 18.27 0.85 -12.91
N LEU A 233 17.06 1.30 -13.20
CA LEU A 233 16.79 2.73 -13.38
C LEU A 233 16.92 3.51 -12.06
N ASN A 234 16.47 2.93 -10.93
CA ASN A 234 16.69 3.56 -9.62
C ASN A 234 18.17 3.66 -9.27
N ALA A 235 18.95 2.61 -9.52
CA ALA A 235 20.39 2.61 -9.29
C ALA A 235 21.10 3.64 -10.19
N ALA A 236 20.70 3.75 -11.46
CA ALA A 236 21.23 4.78 -12.36
C ALA A 236 20.87 6.20 -11.90
N PHE A 237 19.64 6.40 -11.43
CA PHE A 237 19.20 7.68 -10.88
C PHE A 237 19.96 8.04 -9.59
N ALA A 238 20.23 7.07 -8.72
CA ALA A 238 21.00 7.27 -7.50
C ALA A 238 22.48 7.64 -7.75
N LEU A 239 23.04 7.21 -8.89
CA LEU A 239 24.36 7.62 -9.37
C LEU A 239 24.36 9.00 -10.06
N ASP A 240 23.21 9.68 -10.10
CA ASP A 240 22.96 10.94 -10.79
C ASP A 240 23.23 10.90 -12.31
N LEU A 241 23.05 9.72 -12.93
CA LEU A 241 23.22 9.57 -14.38
C LEU A 241 22.08 10.28 -15.10
N LYS A 242 22.41 11.26 -15.95
CA LYS A 242 21.39 12.01 -16.71
C LYS A 242 20.95 11.30 -17.99
N ARG A 243 21.84 10.51 -18.60
CA ARG A 243 21.65 9.87 -19.92
C ARG A 243 21.91 8.37 -19.85
N VAL A 244 20.88 7.57 -20.06
CA VAL A 244 20.97 6.11 -19.97
C VAL A 244 20.29 5.41 -21.15
N ARG A 245 20.85 4.28 -21.56
CA ARG A 245 20.23 3.34 -22.49
C ARG A 245 20.13 1.99 -21.78
N PHE A 246 18.92 1.47 -21.66
CA PHE A 246 18.68 0.17 -21.02
C PHE A 246 18.39 -0.91 -22.05
N PHE A 247 18.86 -2.11 -21.78
CA PHE A 247 18.91 -3.17 -22.78
C PHE A 247 17.95 -4.30 -22.42
N CYS A 248 16.94 -4.50 -23.26
CA CYS A 248 15.93 -5.54 -23.11
C CYS A 248 16.29 -6.77 -23.94
N ASP A 249 16.35 -7.95 -23.32
CA ASP A 249 16.53 -9.23 -24.01
C ASP A 249 15.20 -9.96 -24.31
N TYR A 250 14.09 -9.38 -23.83
CA TYR A 250 12.74 -9.91 -24.02
C TYR A 250 11.85 -8.93 -24.80
N TYR A 251 11.53 -9.31 -26.03
CA TYR A 251 10.81 -8.48 -27.00
C TYR A 251 9.45 -7.93 -26.50
N PRO A 252 8.61 -8.70 -25.79
CA PRO A 252 7.36 -8.14 -25.25
C PRO A 252 7.58 -7.00 -24.25
N ILE A 253 8.59 -7.08 -23.36
CA ILE A 253 8.90 -5.98 -22.43
C ILE A 253 9.35 -4.74 -23.21
N PHE A 254 10.20 -4.92 -24.22
CA PHE A 254 10.61 -3.83 -25.11
C PHE A 254 9.40 -3.13 -25.74
N GLN A 255 8.40 -3.88 -26.22
CA GLN A 255 7.20 -3.30 -26.83
C GLN A 255 6.27 -2.61 -25.82
N PHE A 256 6.14 -3.15 -24.60
CA PHE A 256 5.37 -2.52 -23.54
C PHE A 256 5.98 -1.18 -23.12
N VAL A 257 7.30 -1.14 -22.93
CA VAL A 257 8.00 0.08 -22.50
C VAL A 257 8.05 1.13 -23.61
N ARG A 258 8.03 0.73 -24.89
CA ARG A 258 7.85 1.66 -26.01
C ARG A 258 6.42 2.18 -26.19
N GLY A 259 5.45 1.67 -25.43
CA GLY A 259 4.04 2.03 -25.57
C GLY A 259 3.37 1.51 -26.85
N ARG A 260 4.02 0.60 -27.59
CA ARG A 260 3.46 0.07 -28.85
C ARG A 260 2.41 -1.02 -28.60
N TRP A 261 2.51 -1.74 -27.49
CA TRP A 261 1.63 -2.86 -27.17
C TRP A 261 0.89 -2.62 -25.85
N PRO A 262 -0.44 -2.81 -25.81
CA PRO A 262 -1.22 -2.66 -24.58
C PRO A 262 -0.96 -3.83 -23.62
N VAL A 263 -0.80 -3.51 -22.33
CA VAL A 263 -0.55 -4.51 -21.29
C VAL A 263 -1.88 -5.04 -20.75
N LYS A 264 -2.20 -6.30 -21.03
CA LYS A 264 -3.46 -6.94 -20.61
C LYS A 264 -3.50 -7.30 -19.11
N GLN A 265 -2.36 -7.59 -18.51
CA GLN A 265 -2.27 -8.01 -17.10
C GLN A 265 -2.05 -6.82 -16.19
N ARG A 266 -2.99 -6.56 -15.26
CA ARG A 266 -2.94 -5.42 -14.33
C ARG A 266 -1.61 -5.34 -13.55
N LYS A 267 -1.09 -6.46 -13.06
CA LYS A 267 0.21 -6.51 -12.34
C LYS A 267 1.39 -6.06 -13.21
N VAL A 268 1.41 -6.43 -14.48
CA VAL A 268 2.46 -6.04 -15.43
C VAL A 268 2.29 -4.58 -15.84
N ALA A 269 1.04 -4.12 -15.98
CA ALA A 269 0.73 -2.74 -16.35
C ALA A 269 1.24 -1.74 -15.30
N VAL A 270 1.06 -2.04 -14.01
CA VAL A 270 1.60 -1.21 -12.91
C VAL A 270 3.13 -1.09 -12.99
N LEU A 271 3.83 -2.21 -13.21
CA LEU A 271 5.29 -2.21 -13.32
C LEU A 271 5.77 -1.43 -14.56
N VAL A 272 5.09 -1.56 -15.69
CA VAL A 272 5.40 -0.79 -16.91
C VAL A 272 5.16 0.70 -16.69
N ASN A 273 4.09 1.08 -15.99
CA ASN A 273 3.82 2.47 -15.63
C ASN A 273 4.93 3.04 -14.72
N GLN A 274 5.39 2.27 -13.74
CA GLN A 274 6.51 2.65 -12.88
C GLN A 274 7.81 2.84 -13.67
N VAL A 275 8.11 1.94 -14.62
CA VAL A 275 9.24 2.12 -15.55
C VAL A 275 9.09 3.43 -16.32
N ASN A 276 7.93 3.71 -16.89
CA ASN A 276 7.70 4.94 -17.66
C ASN A 276 7.82 6.21 -16.80
N LEU A 277 7.40 6.19 -15.53
CA LEU A 277 7.61 7.29 -14.59
C LEU A 277 9.09 7.50 -14.29
N LEU A 278 9.86 6.42 -14.08
CA LEU A 278 11.30 6.51 -13.83
C LEU A 278 12.05 7.03 -15.06
N ARG A 279 11.66 6.64 -16.26
CA ARG A 279 12.27 7.12 -17.51
C ARG A 279 12.19 8.64 -17.66
N ARG A 280 11.14 9.28 -17.15
CA ARG A 280 10.96 10.75 -17.16
C ARG A 280 11.94 11.50 -16.25
N LYS A 281 12.63 10.80 -15.33
CA LYS A 281 13.64 11.41 -14.45
C LYS A 281 15.00 11.62 -15.12
N PHE A 282 15.18 11.10 -16.33
CA PHE A 282 16.42 11.19 -17.09
C PHE A 282 16.25 12.16 -18.26
N THR A 283 17.30 12.92 -18.57
CA THR A 283 17.35 13.76 -19.78
C THR A 283 17.27 12.92 -21.05
N TYR A 284 17.86 11.73 -21.03
CA TYR A 284 17.78 10.76 -22.11
C TYR A 284 17.61 9.34 -21.53
N CYS A 285 16.54 8.65 -21.91
CA CYS A 285 16.28 7.27 -21.49
C CYS A 285 15.59 6.44 -22.57
N ALA A 286 16.41 5.66 -23.29
CA ALA A 286 15.94 4.86 -24.43
C ALA A 286 16.06 3.34 -24.19
N PRO A 287 15.03 2.55 -24.54
CA PRO A 287 15.14 1.10 -24.61
C PRO A 287 15.92 0.68 -25.86
N MET A 288 16.77 -0.34 -25.73
CA MET A 288 17.36 -1.05 -26.87
C MET A 288 17.10 -2.55 -26.76
N LEU A 289 16.79 -3.20 -27.89
CA LEU A 289 16.60 -4.65 -27.94
C LEU A 289 17.94 -5.34 -28.19
N LEU A 290 18.30 -6.32 -27.36
CA LEU A 290 19.47 -7.17 -27.55
C LEU A 290 19.09 -8.59 -27.97
N ALA A 291 20.03 -9.26 -28.61
CA ALA A 291 19.99 -10.71 -28.73
C ALA A 291 20.27 -11.34 -27.36
N ARG A 292 19.60 -12.46 -27.05
CA ARG A 292 19.61 -13.11 -25.72
C ARG A 292 21.00 -13.51 -25.18
N HIS A 293 22.06 -13.44 -25.99
CA HIS A 293 23.42 -13.86 -25.63
C HIS A 293 24.31 -12.73 -25.06
N ASP A 294 23.83 -11.49 -25.05
CA ASP A 294 24.65 -10.32 -24.72
C ASP A 294 24.46 -9.81 -23.26
N VAL A 295 23.50 -10.34 -22.51
CA VAL A 295 23.20 -9.91 -21.12
C VAL A 295 23.94 -10.78 -20.08
N LYS A 296 25.24 -11.01 -20.28
CA LYS A 296 26.02 -11.98 -19.47
C LYS A 296 26.15 -11.57 -17.99
N TYR A 297 26.41 -10.28 -17.72
CA TYR A 297 26.59 -9.75 -16.37
C TYR A 297 25.31 -9.86 -15.53
N ALA A 298 24.23 -9.25 -16.01
CA ALA A 298 22.97 -9.24 -15.28
C ALA A 298 22.34 -10.64 -15.11
N PHE A 299 22.51 -11.54 -16.09
CA PHE A 299 22.05 -12.93 -15.93
C PHE A 299 22.83 -13.68 -14.84
N LYS A 300 24.16 -13.52 -14.78
CA LYS A 300 24.98 -14.11 -13.73
C LYS A 300 24.56 -13.57 -12.36
N LEU A 301 24.42 -12.25 -12.22
CA LEU A 301 24.00 -11.61 -10.98
C LEU A 301 22.62 -12.08 -10.49
N ALA A 302 21.65 -12.21 -11.40
CA ALA A 302 20.33 -12.72 -11.08
C ALA A 302 20.34 -14.17 -10.60
N ARG A 303 21.20 -15.00 -11.20
CA ARG A 303 21.38 -16.41 -10.78
C ARG A 303 22.08 -16.51 -9.44
N ASP A 304 23.14 -15.72 -9.22
CA ASP A 304 23.87 -15.70 -7.96
C ASP A 304 22.96 -15.23 -6.81
N ALA A 305 22.03 -14.31 -7.06
CA ALA A 305 21.00 -13.88 -6.11
C ALA A 305 19.98 -15.00 -5.75
N ILE A 306 19.73 -15.95 -6.64
CA ILE A 306 18.91 -17.14 -6.34
C ILE A 306 19.74 -18.13 -5.53
N VAL A 307 20.98 -18.37 -5.92
CA VAL A 307 21.89 -19.30 -5.22
C VAL A 307 22.14 -18.85 -3.77
N SER A 308 22.30 -17.55 -3.51
CA SER A 308 22.47 -17.02 -2.15
C SER A 308 21.27 -17.29 -1.24
N GLN A 309 20.08 -17.53 -1.80
CA GLN A 309 18.90 -17.92 -1.03
C GLN A 309 18.92 -19.40 -0.62
N LEU A 310 19.67 -20.23 -1.35
CA LEU A 310 19.84 -21.67 -1.10
C LEU A 310 21.00 -21.96 -0.15
N THR A 311 22.09 -21.20 -0.23
CA THR A 311 23.33 -21.44 0.53
C THR A 311 23.41 -20.72 1.87
N ALA A 312 22.44 -19.89 2.24
CA ALA A 312 22.44 -19.24 3.56
C ALA A 312 22.34 -20.30 4.68
N PRO A 313 23.35 -20.43 5.56
CA PRO A 313 23.25 -21.31 6.72
C PRO A 313 22.11 -20.81 7.62
N ALA A 314 21.27 -21.76 8.05
CA ALA A 314 20.44 -21.56 9.22
C ALA A 314 21.39 -21.40 10.40
N ASP A 315 21.72 -20.16 10.76
CA ASP A 315 22.09 -19.69 12.10
C ASP A 315 22.68 -18.27 12.01
N SER A 316 21.80 -17.28 12.09
CA SER A 316 22.07 -15.99 12.74
C SER A 316 20.72 -15.38 13.06
N ASN A 317 20.38 -15.45 14.34
CA ASN A 317 19.15 -15.02 14.96
C ASN A 317 19.08 -13.48 15.00
N GLY A 318 19.02 -12.86 13.83
CA GLY A 318 18.66 -11.46 13.64
C GLY A 318 17.29 -11.41 13.00
N MET A 319 16.32 -10.86 13.72
CA MET A 319 14.94 -10.65 13.30
C MET A 319 14.90 -9.81 12.00
N LYS A 320 15.08 -10.45 10.85
CA LYS A 320 14.89 -9.84 9.53
C LYS A 320 13.38 -9.73 9.33
N ASN A 321 12.83 -8.55 9.64
CA ASN A 321 11.43 -8.23 9.40
C ASN A 321 11.06 -8.65 7.98
N LEU A 322 10.05 -9.51 7.91
CA LEU A 322 9.56 -10.15 6.70
C LEU A 322 8.64 -9.16 6.01
N ASN A 323 9.16 -8.12 5.36
CA ASN A 323 8.31 -7.09 4.79
C ASN A 323 7.41 -7.68 3.67
N GLU A 324 6.09 -7.61 3.86
CA GLU A 324 5.06 -7.97 2.90
C GLU A 324 4.42 -6.69 2.34
N THR A 325 4.09 -6.66 1.05
CA THR A 325 3.41 -5.51 0.43
C THR A 325 1.89 -5.63 0.56
N CYS A 326 1.22 -4.61 1.10
CA CYS A 326 -0.24 -4.63 1.21
C CYS A 326 -0.90 -4.28 -0.12
N VAL A 327 -1.91 -5.06 -0.54
CA VAL A 327 -2.65 -4.81 -1.80
C VAL A 327 -3.62 -3.62 -1.75
N ILE A 328 -3.86 -3.03 -0.57
CA ILE A 328 -4.74 -1.86 -0.40
C ILE A 328 -3.92 -0.57 -0.43
N CYS A 329 -2.95 -0.40 0.47
CA CYS A 329 -2.11 0.82 0.51
C CYS A 329 -0.86 0.77 -0.39
N LEU A 330 -0.48 -0.42 -0.89
CA LEU A 330 0.73 -0.63 -1.69
C LEU A 330 2.05 -0.36 -0.93
N GLU A 331 1.99 -0.28 0.40
CA GLU A 331 3.16 -0.11 1.26
C GLU A 331 3.70 -1.46 1.72
N ASP A 332 5.02 -1.52 1.90
CA ASP A 332 5.71 -2.65 2.51
C ASP A 332 5.65 -2.50 4.04
N THR A 333 5.10 -3.50 4.73
CA THR A 333 5.02 -3.54 6.19
C THR A 333 5.57 -4.88 6.69
N ASP A 334 6.10 -4.93 7.91
CA ASP A 334 6.51 -6.20 8.53
C ASP A 334 5.38 -7.23 8.44
N GLY A 335 5.69 -8.48 8.06
CA GLY A 335 4.74 -9.57 7.87
C GLY A 335 4.00 -9.95 9.15
N ASN A 336 4.54 -9.55 10.31
CA ASN A 336 3.85 -9.64 11.60
C ASN A 336 2.68 -8.65 11.72
N ASN A 337 2.71 -7.54 10.98
CA ASN A 337 1.67 -6.53 10.92
C ASN A 337 0.62 -6.81 9.83
N PHE A 338 0.57 -8.05 9.33
CA PHE A 338 -0.44 -8.50 8.39
C PHE A 338 -1.51 -9.36 9.06
N PHE A 339 -2.75 -9.04 8.75
CA PHE A 339 -3.91 -9.84 9.09
C PHE A 339 -4.24 -10.78 7.94
N SER A 340 -4.27 -12.09 8.24
CA SER A 340 -4.80 -13.11 7.33
C SER A 340 -6.27 -13.36 7.67
N VAL A 341 -7.15 -13.26 6.68
CA VAL A 341 -8.57 -13.56 6.88
C VAL A 341 -8.78 -15.07 6.92
N ASP A 342 -9.30 -15.55 8.05
CA ASP A 342 -9.66 -16.95 8.23
C ASP A 342 -10.64 -17.42 7.14
N GLY A 343 -10.34 -18.57 6.52
CA GLY A 343 -11.17 -19.19 5.47
C GLY A 343 -10.83 -18.81 4.02
N CYS A 344 -10.37 -17.59 3.73
CA CYS A 344 -9.91 -17.22 2.37
C CYS A 344 -8.42 -16.91 2.26
N GLN A 345 -7.70 -16.79 3.38
CA GLN A 345 -6.24 -16.58 3.42
C GLN A 345 -5.75 -15.30 2.72
N HIS A 346 -6.66 -14.37 2.37
CA HIS A 346 -6.27 -13.06 1.87
C HIS A 346 -5.63 -12.25 3.01
N ARG A 347 -4.50 -11.61 2.71
CA ARG A 347 -3.65 -10.91 3.66
C ARG A 347 -3.60 -9.41 3.38
N TYR A 348 -3.67 -8.62 4.45
CA TYR A 348 -3.67 -7.15 4.42
C TYR A 348 -2.95 -6.60 5.64
N CYS A 349 -2.32 -5.43 5.55
CA CYS A 349 -1.71 -4.81 6.73
C CYS A 349 -2.80 -4.39 7.74
N PHE A 350 -2.43 -4.34 9.02
CA PHE A 350 -3.33 -4.01 10.13
C PHE A 350 -3.97 -2.62 9.99
N SER A 351 -3.26 -1.62 9.46
CA SER A 351 -3.79 -0.28 9.24
C SER A 351 -4.96 -0.28 8.25
N CYS A 352 -4.77 -0.92 7.08
CA CYS A 352 -5.82 -1.04 6.07
C CYS A 352 -7.02 -1.85 6.56
N MET A 353 -6.78 -2.95 7.29
CA MET A 353 -7.87 -3.74 7.86
C MET A 353 -8.65 -2.98 8.93
N ARG A 354 -7.97 -2.24 9.81
CA ARG A 354 -8.63 -1.39 10.80
C ARG A 354 -9.54 -0.37 10.14
N GLN A 355 -9.04 0.35 9.15
CA GLN A 355 -9.79 1.38 8.44
C GLN A 355 -10.97 0.80 7.65
N HIS A 356 -10.77 -0.33 6.98
CA HIS A 356 -11.87 -1.05 6.31
C HIS A 356 -12.97 -1.45 7.29
N VAL A 357 -12.61 -2.07 8.42
CA VAL A 357 -13.58 -2.46 9.44
C VAL A 357 -14.32 -1.25 9.99
N GLU A 358 -13.59 -0.19 10.36
CA GLU A 358 -14.16 1.05 10.89
C GLU A 358 -15.19 1.65 9.93
N VAL A 359 -14.83 1.83 8.66
CA VAL A 359 -15.74 2.35 7.63
C VAL A 359 -16.96 1.46 7.48
N LYS A 360 -16.81 0.13 7.44
CA LYS A 360 -17.97 -0.78 7.33
C LYS A 360 -18.89 -0.70 8.54
N LEU A 361 -18.34 -0.59 9.75
CA LEU A 361 -19.13 -0.45 10.98
C LEU A 361 -19.86 0.90 11.06
N LEU A 362 -19.23 1.99 10.62
CA LEU A 362 -19.85 3.32 10.50
C LEU A 362 -21.05 3.29 9.55
N HIS A 363 -20.94 2.57 8.44
CA HIS A 363 -22.05 2.37 7.50
C HIS A 363 -23.09 1.35 7.98
N GLY A 364 -22.95 0.81 9.19
CA GLY A 364 -23.87 -0.16 9.77
C GLY A 364 -23.84 -1.53 9.11
N MET A 365 -22.72 -1.90 8.50
CA MET A 365 -22.52 -3.18 7.82
C MET A 365 -21.61 -4.10 8.64
N VAL A 366 -21.80 -5.42 8.50
CA VAL A 366 -20.85 -6.40 9.01
C VAL A 366 -19.63 -6.44 8.10
N PRO A 367 -18.41 -6.19 8.62
CA PRO A 367 -17.20 -6.20 7.81
C PRO A 367 -16.89 -7.62 7.32
N LYS A 368 -16.60 -7.72 6.03
CA LYS A 368 -16.16 -8.95 5.34
C LYS A 368 -14.75 -8.78 4.80
N CYS A 369 -14.18 -9.85 4.24
CA CYS A 369 -12.92 -9.76 3.50
C CYS A 369 -12.97 -8.62 2.44
N PRO A 370 -11.95 -7.74 2.37
CA PRO A 370 -11.87 -6.70 1.35
C PRO A 370 -11.70 -7.21 -0.08
N HIS A 371 -11.27 -8.47 -0.28
CA HIS A 371 -10.99 -8.99 -1.60
C HIS A 371 -12.25 -9.03 -2.47
N GLU A 372 -12.12 -8.56 -3.71
CA GLU A 372 -13.21 -8.56 -4.69
C GLU A 372 -13.75 -9.99 -4.91
N GLY A 373 -15.07 -10.16 -4.86
CA GLY A 373 -15.73 -11.47 -4.98
C GLY A 373 -15.57 -12.41 -3.78
N CYS A 374 -14.84 -12.02 -2.73
CA CYS A 374 -14.68 -12.84 -1.54
C CYS A 374 -15.77 -12.54 -0.50
N ASN A 375 -16.51 -13.57 -0.09
CA ASN A 375 -17.61 -13.46 0.88
C ASN A 375 -17.25 -13.91 2.30
N SER A 376 -15.97 -14.22 2.57
CA SER A 376 -15.53 -14.66 3.91
C SER A 376 -15.79 -13.61 4.97
N GLU A 377 -16.36 -14.05 6.09
CA GLU A 377 -16.66 -13.21 7.25
C GLU A 377 -15.43 -13.05 8.15
N LEU A 378 -15.32 -11.87 8.78
CA LEU A 378 -14.28 -11.63 9.76
C LEU A 378 -14.69 -12.17 11.14
N GLN A 379 -13.81 -12.96 11.75
CA GLN A 379 -13.98 -13.42 13.12
C GLN A 379 -13.60 -12.31 14.11
N VAL A 380 -14.45 -12.11 15.12
CA VAL A 380 -14.27 -11.03 16.10
C VAL A 380 -12.96 -11.22 16.88
N ASP A 381 -12.67 -12.45 17.30
CA ASP A 381 -11.47 -12.76 18.07
C ASP A 381 -10.19 -12.50 17.28
N SER A 382 -10.17 -12.88 15.99
CA SER A 382 -9.03 -12.64 15.10
C SER A 382 -8.79 -11.13 14.90
N CYS A 383 -9.85 -10.31 14.92
CA CYS A 383 -9.74 -8.86 14.73
C CYS A 383 -9.25 -8.10 15.97
N LYS A 384 -9.18 -8.74 17.15
CA LYS A 384 -8.67 -8.12 18.38
C LYS A 384 -7.22 -7.63 18.27
N LYS A 385 -6.46 -8.23 17.35
CA LYS A 385 -5.04 -7.90 17.10
C LYS A 385 -4.82 -6.49 16.55
N PHE A 386 -5.82 -5.89 15.91
CA PHE A 386 -5.68 -4.59 15.23
C PHE A 386 -6.83 -3.60 15.48
N LEU A 387 -7.93 -4.04 16.12
CA LEU A 387 -9.06 -3.18 16.48
C LEU A 387 -8.99 -2.71 17.93
N THR A 388 -9.55 -1.53 18.20
CA THR A 388 -9.78 -1.05 19.56
C THR A 388 -10.99 -1.74 20.20
N ASN A 389 -11.05 -1.79 21.53
CA ASN A 389 -12.19 -2.38 22.28
C ASN A 389 -13.54 -1.81 21.83
N LYS A 390 -13.63 -0.50 21.59
CA LYS A 390 -14.84 0.16 21.09
C LYS A 390 -15.29 -0.37 19.73
N LEU A 391 -14.36 -0.60 18.80
CA LEU A 391 -14.67 -1.15 17.48
C LEU A 391 -15.06 -2.63 17.57
N ILE A 392 -14.45 -3.39 18.47
CA ILE A 392 -14.78 -4.81 18.72
C ILE A 392 -16.22 -4.93 19.26
N GLU A 393 -16.58 -4.15 20.28
CA GLU A 393 -17.96 -4.10 20.82
C GLU A 393 -18.96 -3.72 19.73
N THR A 394 -18.63 -2.72 18.92
CA THR A 394 -19.47 -2.30 17.79
C THR A 394 -19.62 -3.43 16.77
N MET A 395 -18.53 -4.13 16.43
CA MET A 395 -18.54 -5.27 15.52
C MET A 395 -19.40 -6.42 16.05
N GLN A 396 -19.32 -6.73 17.34
CA GLN A 396 -20.16 -7.74 18.00
C GLN A 396 -21.64 -7.35 17.91
N LEU A 397 -21.99 -6.11 18.24
CA LEU A 397 -23.35 -5.59 18.10
C LEU A 397 -23.86 -5.68 16.67
N ARG A 398 -23.03 -5.36 15.66
CA ARG A 398 -23.41 -5.50 14.24
C ARG A 398 -23.58 -6.95 13.80
N LYS A 399 -22.75 -7.89 14.28
CA LYS A 399 -22.93 -9.32 13.98
C LYS A 399 -24.20 -9.87 14.61
N LEU A 400 -24.52 -9.48 15.85
CA LEU A 400 -25.81 -9.82 16.50
C LEU A 400 -26.99 -9.18 15.77
N GLU A 401 -26.89 -7.93 15.33
CA GLU A 401 -27.93 -7.28 14.54
C GLU A 401 -28.14 -7.96 13.18
N ALA A 402 -27.07 -8.46 12.55
CA ALA A 402 -27.15 -9.14 11.27
C ALA A 402 -27.69 -10.57 11.36
N SER A 403 -27.52 -11.24 12.52
CA SER A 403 -28.07 -12.59 12.72
C SER A 403 -29.59 -12.60 12.84
N ILE A 404 -30.21 -11.48 13.22
CA ILE A 404 -31.67 -11.33 13.27
C ILE A 404 -32.19 -10.99 11.87
N PRO A 405 -33.04 -11.84 11.26
CA PRO A 405 -33.67 -11.52 9.99
C PRO A 405 -34.43 -10.20 10.06
N VAL A 406 -34.39 -9.40 8.99
CA VAL A 406 -35.07 -8.09 8.95
C VAL A 406 -36.55 -8.17 9.35
N THR A 407 -37.23 -9.25 8.96
CA THR A 407 -38.64 -9.51 9.29
C THR A 407 -38.88 -9.78 10.77
N GLU A 408 -37.84 -10.08 11.55
CA GLU A 408 -37.89 -10.38 12.97
C GLU A 408 -37.33 -9.27 13.86
N LYS A 409 -36.75 -8.22 13.29
CA LYS A 409 -36.21 -7.09 14.04
C LYS A 409 -37.31 -6.23 14.65
N VAL A 410 -37.21 -5.96 15.96
CA VAL A 410 -38.08 -5.05 16.69
C VAL A 410 -37.21 -4.07 17.48
N TYR A 411 -37.38 -2.78 17.24
CA TYR A 411 -36.71 -1.73 18.01
C TYR A 411 -37.64 -1.21 19.11
N CYS A 412 -37.08 -0.96 20.28
CA CYS A 412 -37.77 -0.28 21.37
C CYS A 412 -38.15 1.15 20.94
N PRO A 413 -39.43 1.55 21.02
CA PRO A 413 -39.87 2.86 20.54
C PRO A 413 -39.53 4.02 21.48
N TYR A 414 -38.99 3.74 22.67
CA TYR A 414 -38.51 4.77 23.58
C TYR A 414 -37.18 5.33 23.07
N PRO A 415 -37.08 6.63 22.72
CA PRO A 415 -35.90 7.20 22.05
C PRO A 415 -34.59 7.03 22.83
N ARG A 416 -34.66 7.08 24.17
CA ARG A 416 -33.51 6.88 25.05
C ARG A 416 -33.05 5.41 25.16
N CYS A 417 -33.86 4.46 24.71
CA CYS A 417 -33.55 3.03 24.78
C CYS A 417 -33.13 2.49 23.42
N SER A 418 -34.02 2.57 22.42
CA SER A 418 -33.80 2.11 21.03
C SER A 418 -33.17 0.71 20.88
N ALA A 419 -33.31 -0.15 21.89
CA ALA A 419 -32.74 -1.49 21.90
C ALA A 419 -33.36 -2.36 20.79
N LEU A 420 -32.51 -3.09 20.06
CA LEU A 420 -32.92 -4.10 19.09
C LEU A 420 -33.22 -5.42 19.79
N MET A 421 -34.34 -6.05 19.43
CA MET A 421 -34.82 -7.32 19.95
C MET A 421 -35.34 -8.17 18.79
N SER A 422 -35.32 -9.49 18.94
CA SER A 422 -36.03 -10.38 18.00
C SER A 422 -37.51 -10.50 18.38
N LYS A 423 -38.38 -10.79 17.41
CA LYS A 423 -39.80 -11.08 17.68
C LYS A 423 -39.94 -12.20 18.71
N THR A 424 -39.22 -13.31 18.52
CA THR A 424 -39.29 -14.50 19.38
C THR A 424 -38.93 -14.18 20.82
N GLU A 425 -37.78 -13.52 21.04
CA GLU A 425 -37.31 -13.09 22.37
C GLU A 425 -38.31 -12.15 23.05
N LEU A 426 -38.86 -11.19 22.29
CA LEU A 426 -39.86 -10.25 22.80
C LEU A 426 -41.15 -10.94 23.24
N PHE A 427 -41.63 -11.92 22.45
CA PHE A 427 -42.85 -12.68 22.75
C PHE A 427 -42.67 -13.57 23.97
N GLU A 428 -41.55 -14.31 24.07
CA GLU A 428 -41.23 -15.15 25.23
C GLU A 428 -41.10 -14.34 26.52
N TYR A 429 -40.35 -13.23 26.48
CA TYR A 429 -40.16 -12.36 27.64
C TYR A 429 -41.48 -11.74 28.12
N SER A 430 -42.33 -11.32 27.18
CA SER A 430 -43.63 -10.73 27.52
C SER A 430 -44.63 -11.77 28.03
N LYS A 431 -44.60 -13.01 27.52
CA LYS A 431 -45.46 -14.11 27.95
C LYS A 431 -45.24 -14.47 29.42
N ASN A 432 -43.98 -14.48 29.86
CA ASN A 432 -43.61 -14.79 31.24
C ASN A 432 -44.08 -13.73 32.26
N LEU A 433 -44.40 -12.50 31.82
CA LEU A 433 -44.67 -11.38 32.72
C LEU A 433 -46.10 -10.82 32.64
N ILE A 434 -46.76 -10.91 31.49
CA ILE A 434 -48.05 -10.23 31.22
C ILE A 434 -49.16 -11.25 30.89
N GLY A 435 -48.84 -12.54 30.79
CA GLY A 435 -49.79 -13.60 30.43
C GLY A 435 -50.01 -13.73 28.91
N ASP A 436 -50.73 -14.79 28.50
CA ASP A 436 -51.02 -15.12 27.09
C ASP A 436 -52.05 -14.14 26.48
N PHE A 437 -51.66 -12.88 26.32
CA PHE A 437 -52.36 -11.99 25.39
C PHE A 437 -51.79 -12.24 23.99
N GLU A 438 -52.69 -12.64 23.08
CA GLU A 438 -52.45 -12.80 21.65
C GLU A 438 -51.66 -11.62 21.06
N GLN A 439 -51.16 -11.79 19.82
CA GLN A 439 -50.26 -10.91 19.06
C GLN A 439 -50.51 -9.38 19.15
N SER A 440 -51.67 -8.92 19.64
CA SER A 440 -52.08 -7.52 19.81
C SER A 440 -51.92 -6.91 21.22
N GLY A 441 -51.49 -7.66 22.24
CA GLY A 441 -51.27 -7.14 23.61
C GLY A 441 -49.98 -6.29 23.77
N PRO A 442 -49.79 -5.62 24.92
CA PRO A 442 -48.57 -4.85 25.20
C PRO A 442 -47.34 -5.77 25.18
N LYS A 443 -46.23 -5.27 24.62
CA LYS A 443 -44.93 -5.93 24.70
C LYS A 443 -43.98 -5.13 25.57
N LYS A 444 -43.11 -5.83 26.29
CA LYS A 444 -42.18 -5.22 27.24
C LYS A 444 -40.77 -5.25 26.69
N CYS A 445 -40.10 -4.10 26.66
CA CYS A 445 -38.69 -4.05 26.27
C CYS A 445 -37.82 -4.81 27.29
N ILE A 446 -36.90 -5.65 26.81
CA ILE A 446 -35.98 -6.40 27.67
C ILE A 446 -34.96 -5.52 28.38
N LYS A 447 -34.61 -4.36 27.80
CA LYS A 447 -33.57 -3.46 28.30
C LYS A 447 -34.10 -2.38 29.25
N CYS A 448 -35.14 -1.66 28.84
CA CYS A 448 -35.70 -0.56 29.65
C CYS A 448 -37.01 -0.91 30.35
N HIS A 449 -37.55 -2.11 30.13
CA HIS A 449 -38.82 -2.57 30.71
C HIS A 449 -40.06 -1.74 30.36
N GLY A 450 -39.94 -0.76 29.45
CA GLY A 450 -41.06 0.03 28.95
C GLY A 450 -42.04 -0.81 28.14
N LEU A 451 -43.34 -0.55 28.33
CA LEU A 451 -44.42 -1.21 27.60
C LEU A 451 -44.72 -0.48 26.29
N PHE A 452 -44.84 -1.20 25.20
CA PHE A 452 -45.13 -0.64 23.89
C PHE A 452 -46.09 -1.49 23.07
N CYS A 453 -46.74 -0.84 22.11
CA CYS A 453 -47.58 -1.54 21.14
C CYS A 453 -46.71 -2.10 20.00
N PHE A 454 -46.74 -3.41 19.81
CA PHE A 454 -45.99 -4.09 18.75
C PHE A 454 -46.42 -3.65 17.34
N THR A 455 -47.73 -3.48 17.13
CA THR A 455 -48.31 -3.12 15.82
C THR A 455 -48.09 -1.65 15.47
N CYS A 456 -48.23 -0.74 16.44
CA CYS A 456 -48.08 0.69 16.21
C CYS A 456 -46.62 1.16 16.36
N LYS A 457 -45.75 0.42 17.05
CA LYS A 457 -44.37 0.78 17.38
C LYS A 457 -44.26 2.13 18.14
N VAL A 458 -45.11 2.29 19.15
CA VAL A 458 -45.21 3.47 20.03
C VAL A 458 -45.37 3.02 21.48
N PRO A 459 -45.14 3.90 22.48
CA PRO A 459 -45.49 3.61 23.87
C PRO A 459 -46.91 3.06 24.00
N TRP A 460 -47.12 2.15 24.95
CA TRP A 460 -48.37 1.41 25.07
C TRP A 460 -49.58 2.35 25.27
N HIS A 461 -50.64 2.10 24.50
CA HIS A 461 -51.88 2.87 24.55
C HIS A 461 -53.04 1.99 25.04
N SER A 462 -53.23 1.95 26.37
CA SER A 462 -54.30 1.16 26.99
C SER A 462 -55.69 1.73 26.66
N GLY A 463 -56.69 0.86 26.52
CA GLY A 463 -58.09 1.27 26.36
C GLY A 463 -58.48 1.76 24.96
N MET A 464 -57.58 1.66 23.98
CA MET A 464 -57.85 2.07 22.60
C MET A 464 -57.24 1.10 21.58
N LYS A 465 -57.97 0.85 20.49
CA LYS A 465 -57.47 0.01 19.38
C LYS A 465 -56.39 0.78 18.60
N CYS A 466 -55.48 0.05 17.97
CA CYS A 466 -54.41 0.60 17.14
C CYS A 466 -54.94 1.57 16.05
N TYR A 467 -56.11 1.26 15.49
CA TYR A 467 -56.80 2.10 14.50
C TYR A 467 -57.17 3.48 15.06
N ASP A 468 -57.82 3.51 16.24
CA ASP A 468 -58.22 4.75 16.89
C ASP A 468 -57.00 5.58 17.31
N TYR A 469 -55.93 4.92 17.76
CA TYR A 469 -54.67 5.59 18.10
C TYR A 469 -54.06 6.31 16.90
N LYS A 470 -53.97 5.65 15.75
CA LYS A 470 -53.45 6.25 14.52
C LYS A 470 -54.32 7.40 14.02
N ARG A 471 -55.64 7.33 14.18
CA ARG A 471 -56.56 8.41 13.80
C ARG A 471 -56.40 9.66 14.67
N LEU A 472 -56.19 9.47 15.98
CA LEU A 472 -55.98 10.56 16.94
C LEU A 472 -54.56 11.15 16.87
N ASN A 473 -53.58 10.37 16.39
CA ASN A 473 -52.19 10.78 16.22
C ASN A 473 -51.75 10.58 14.75
N PRO A 474 -52.33 11.36 13.80
CA PRO A 474 -52.03 11.18 12.37
C PRO A 474 -50.62 11.63 12.02
N ASN A 475 -50.06 12.57 12.79
CA ASN A 475 -48.74 13.11 12.59
C ASN A 475 -47.73 12.35 13.45
N PRO A 476 -46.71 11.70 12.86
CA PRO A 476 -45.61 11.13 13.62
C PRO A 476 -44.80 12.24 14.33
N PRO A 477 -43.86 11.89 15.23
CA PRO A 477 -43.01 12.87 15.90
C PRO A 477 -42.43 13.91 14.94
N ALA A 478 -42.22 15.14 15.41
CA ALA A 478 -41.76 16.25 14.56
C ALA A 478 -40.50 15.93 13.74
N GLU A 479 -39.60 15.10 14.28
CA GLU A 479 -38.39 14.65 13.58
C GLU A 479 -38.69 13.71 12.40
N ASP A 480 -39.71 12.84 12.51
CA ASP A 480 -40.13 11.97 11.42
C ASP A 480 -40.77 12.78 10.28
N LEU A 481 -41.47 13.87 10.61
CA LEU A 481 -42.00 14.80 9.61
C LEU A 481 -40.87 15.52 8.87
N LYS A 482 -39.85 16.00 9.58
CA LYS A 482 -38.66 16.61 8.98
C LYS A 482 -37.93 15.62 8.07
N LEU A 483 -37.74 14.38 8.51
CA LEU A 483 -37.10 13.33 7.72
C LEU A 483 -37.90 13.01 6.45
N LYS A 484 -39.23 12.89 6.55
CA LYS A 484 -40.09 12.67 5.37
C LYS A 484 -40.04 13.85 4.40
N PHE A 485 -40.08 15.08 4.92
CA PHE A 485 -39.96 16.28 4.09
C PHE A 485 -38.62 16.33 3.36
N LEU A 486 -37.52 16.06 4.07
CA LEU A 486 -36.18 15.99 3.48
C LEU A 486 -36.10 14.87 2.43
N ALA A 487 -36.63 13.68 2.73
CA ALA A 487 -36.66 12.56 1.81
C ALA A 487 -37.47 12.88 0.55
N SER A 488 -38.62 13.56 0.67
CA SER A 488 -39.40 14.00 -0.49
C SER A 488 -38.65 15.03 -1.34
N ARG A 489 -37.95 15.98 -0.71
CA ARG A 489 -37.17 17.02 -1.42
C ARG A 489 -35.94 16.45 -2.13
N SER A 490 -35.24 15.53 -1.48
CA SER A 490 -34.03 14.88 -2.01
C SER A 490 -34.33 13.61 -2.81
N LEU A 491 -35.62 13.33 -3.08
CA LEU A 491 -36.07 12.13 -3.79
C LEU A 491 -35.59 10.79 -3.19
N TRP A 492 -35.27 10.78 -1.90
CA TRP A 492 -34.84 9.57 -1.20
C TRP A 492 -35.95 8.53 -1.17
N ARG A 493 -35.59 7.27 -1.40
CA ARG A 493 -36.54 6.16 -1.42
C ARG A 493 -36.35 5.23 -0.23
N GLN A 494 -37.46 4.84 0.36
CA GLN A 494 -37.50 3.82 1.39
C GLN A 494 -37.51 2.41 0.78
N CYS A 495 -36.63 1.52 1.25
CA CYS A 495 -36.65 0.11 0.86
C CYS A 495 -37.94 -0.57 1.36
N VAL A 496 -38.68 -1.22 0.46
CA VAL A 496 -39.96 -1.87 0.80
C VAL A 496 -39.81 -3.08 1.75
N LYS A 497 -38.62 -3.69 1.81
CA LYS A 497 -38.36 -4.86 2.66
C LYS A 497 -37.95 -4.48 4.09
N CYS A 498 -37.10 -3.47 4.25
CA CYS A 498 -36.51 -3.12 5.55
C CYS A 498 -36.80 -1.70 6.03
N ASN A 499 -37.51 -0.90 5.24
CA ASN A 499 -37.87 0.48 5.53
C ASN A 499 -36.67 1.43 5.75
N HIS A 500 -35.48 1.08 5.27
CA HIS A 500 -34.32 1.99 5.31
C HIS A 500 -34.46 3.07 4.23
N MET A 501 -34.15 4.32 4.57
CA MET A 501 -34.06 5.40 3.57
C MET A 501 -32.77 5.26 2.76
N ILE A 502 -32.90 5.43 1.46
CA ILE A 502 -31.83 5.24 0.48
C ILE A 502 -31.78 6.47 -0.42
N GLU A 503 -30.60 7.07 -0.47
CA GLU A 503 -30.23 8.10 -1.43
C GLU A 503 -29.63 7.43 -2.68
N LEU A 504 -30.03 7.91 -3.86
CA LEU A 504 -29.32 7.62 -5.11
C LEU A 504 -28.34 8.76 -5.31
N ALA A 505 -27.06 8.50 -5.05
CA ALA A 505 -26.02 9.48 -5.32
C ALA A 505 -25.88 9.65 -6.85
N GLU A 506 -25.58 8.56 -7.56
CA GLU A 506 -25.28 8.56 -8.99
C GLU A 506 -25.61 7.17 -9.60
N GLY A 507 -25.71 7.08 -10.92
CA GLY A 507 -25.80 5.83 -11.67
C GLY A 507 -27.22 5.34 -12.02
N CYS A 508 -27.33 4.04 -12.29
CA CYS A 508 -28.58 3.42 -12.74
C CYS A 508 -29.59 3.25 -11.59
N TYR A 509 -30.87 3.08 -11.93
CA TYR A 509 -31.96 2.88 -10.98
C TYR A 509 -32.03 1.45 -10.39
N HIS A 510 -31.12 0.54 -10.75
CA HIS A 510 -31.02 -0.77 -10.10
C HIS A 510 -30.29 -0.65 -8.76
N MET A 511 -31.02 -0.65 -7.65
CA MET A 511 -30.45 -0.50 -6.32
C MET A 511 -30.49 -1.79 -5.52
N THR A 512 -29.41 -2.05 -4.78
CA THR A 512 -29.34 -3.13 -3.80
C THR A 512 -29.35 -2.52 -2.39
N CYS A 513 -30.42 -2.74 -1.64
CA CYS A 513 -30.51 -2.29 -0.26
C CYS A 513 -29.50 -3.04 0.63
N ARG A 514 -29.08 -2.44 1.75
CA ARG A 514 -28.31 -3.09 2.83
C ARG A 514 -28.89 -4.43 3.34
N CYS A 515 -30.19 -4.68 3.16
CA CYS A 515 -30.83 -5.95 3.51
C CYS A 515 -30.74 -7.03 2.40
N GLY A 516 -30.00 -6.75 1.32
CA GLY A 516 -29.85 -7.62 0.15
C GLY A 516 -31.04 -7.58 -0.82
N TYR A 517 -32.01 -6.70 -0.62
CA TYR A 517 -33.15 -6.56 -1.53
C TYR A 517 -32.77 -5.70 -2.73
N GLU A 518 -32.90 -6.25 -3.93
CA GLU A 518 -32.68 -5.57 -5.20
C GLU A 518 -34.00 -5.00 -5.73
N PHE A 519 -34.02 -3.72 -6.08
CA PHE A 519 -35.24 -3.03 -6.50
C PHE A 519 -34.97 -1.84 -7.41
N CYS A 520 -36.00 -1.41 -8.14
CA CYS A 520 -35.96 -0.18 -8.92
C CYS A 520 -36.11 1.05 -8.03
N TYR A 521 -35.14 1.97 -8.06
CA TYR A 521 -35.17 3.21 -7.28
C TYR A 521 -36.35 4.12 -7.63
N ASN A 522 -36.86 4.08 -8.86
CA ASN A 522 -37.95 4.98 -9.27
C ASN A 522 -39.34 4.50 -8.81
N CYS A 523 -39.59 3.19 -8.78
CA CYS A 523 -40.92 2.65 -8.44
C CYS A 523 -40.95 1.74 -7.21
N GLY A 524 -39.81 1.25 -6.72
CA GLY A 524 -39.74 0.31 -5.61
C GLY A 524 -39.99 -1.16 -6.00
N ALA A 525 -40.23 -1.46 -7.28
CA ALA A 525 -40.50 -2.82 -7.76
C ALA A 525 -39.27 -3.72 -7.64
N GLU A 526 -39.51 -5.00 -7.36
CA GLU A 526 -38.46 -6.01 -7.16
C GLU A 526 -37.64 -6.23 -8.43
N TRP A 527 -36.34 -6.39 -8.28
CA TRP A 527 -35.47 -6.86 -9.36
C TRP A 527 -35.29 -8.38 -9.22
N LYS A 528 -35.62 -9.15 -10.26
CA LYS A 528 -35.52 -10.62 -10.24
C LYS A 528 -34.59 -11.10 -11.33
N ASN A 529 -33.65 -11.98 -10.99
CA ASN A 529 -32.69 -12.57 -11.94
C ASN A 529 -31.99 -11.49 -12.80
N LYS A 530 -31.57 -10.38 -12.17
CA LYS A 530 -30.95 -9.22 -12.84
C LYS A 530 -31.85 -8.53 -13.90
N LYS A 531 -33.17 -8.75 -13.89
CA LYS A 531 -34.14 -8.03 -14.73
C LYS A 531 -35.14 -7.23 -13.89
N ALA A 532 -35.44 -6.01 -14.34
CA ALA A 532 -36.47 -5.17 -13.75
C ALA A 532 -37.85 -5.82 -13.96
N THR A 533 -38.69 -5.85 -12.93
CA THR A 533 -40.10 -6.28 -13.04
C THR A 533 -41.04 -5.13 -13.40
N CYS A 534 -40.49 -3.94 -13.65
CA CYS A 534 -41.21 -2.72 -13.99
C CYS A 534 -40.78 -2.16 -15.35
N SER A 535 -41.59 -1.28 -15.91
CA SER A 535 -41.33 -0.56 -17.17
C SER A 535 -40.63 0.79 -16.97
N CYS A 536 -40.06 1.06 -15.79
CA CYS A 536 -39.31 2.29 -15.56
C CYS A 536 -38.04 2.33 -16.43
N PRO A 537 -37.56 3.54 -16.79
CA PRO A 537 -36.23 3.67 -17.37
C PRO A 537 -35.19 3.04 -16.44
N LEU A 538 -34.08 2.55 -17.01
CA LEU A 538 -33.02 1.91 -16.22
C LEU A 538 -32.08 2.93 -15.57
N TRP A 539 -32.07 4.17 -16.06
CA TRP A 539 -31.18 5.26 -15.71
C TRP A 539 -31.77 6.57 -16.27
N ALA A 540 -31.35 7.73 -15.74
CA ALA A 540 -31.58 9.05 -16.34
C ALA A 540 -30.24 9.62 -16.75
N GLU A 541 -30.16 10.26 -17.92
CA GLU A 541 -28.91 10.76 -18.53
C GLU A 541 -28.10 11.66 -17.58
N ASP A 542 -28.79 12.44 -16.75
CA ASP A 542 -28.17 13.32 -15.73
C ASP A 542 -27.43 12.55 -14.61
N ASN A 543 -27.68 11.24 -14.46
CA ASN A 543 -27.08 10.39 -13.45
C ASN A 543 -25.98 9.47 -14.03
N ILE A 544 -25.63 9.62 -15.31
CA ILE A 544 -24.53 8.89 -15.95
C ILE A 544 -23.24 9.68 -15.77
N TRP A 545 -22.20 9.00 -15.28
CA TRP A 545 -20.84 9.51 -15.41
C TRP A 545 -20.42 9.44 -16.87
N PHE A 546 -20.36 10.60 -17.54
CA PHE A 546 -19.48 10.76 -18.69
C PHE A 546 -18.06 10.82 -18.11
N GLU A 547 -17.25 9.78 -18.33
CA GLU A 547 -15.79 9.97 -18.33
C GLU A 547 -15.57 11.20 -19.22
N ASP A 548 -14.98 12.26 -18.67
CA ASP A 548 -14.58 13.45 -19.41
C ASP A 548 -13.61 13.01 -20.52
N HIS A 549 -14.16 12.58 -21.65
CA HIS A 549 -13.51 12.57 -22.93
C HIS A 549 -13.33 14.03 -23.31
N ALA A 550 -12.07 14.47 -23.35
CA ALA A 550 -11.59 15.62 -24.10
C ALA A 550 -12.33 16.95 -23.85
N ARG A 551 -11.83 17.70 -22.85
CA ARG A 551 -11.48 19.11 -23.09
C ARG A 551 -9.96 19.11 -23.37
N ASP A 552 -9.47 18.65 -24.52
CA ASP A 552 -9.34 19.45 -25.75
C ASP A 552 -10.46 20.47 -25.94
N SER A 553 -10.39 21.53 -25.14
CA SER A 553 -10.74 22.85 -25.66
C SER A 553 -9.43 23.33 -26.26
N ASP A 554 -9.35 23.26 -27.58
CA ASP A 554 -8.48 24.14 -28.35
C ASP A 554 -8.84 25.57 -27.94
N GLU A 555 -8.16 26.10 -26.93
CA GLU A 555 -7.98 27.54 -26.81
C GLU A 555 -6.90 27.85 -27.84
N GLU A 556 -7.35 28.13 -29.06
CA GLU A 556 -6.58 28.88 -30.04
C GLU A 556 -6.20 30.21 -29.36
N GLU A 557 -5.00 30.27 -28.82
CA GLU A 557 -4.32 31.53 -28.48
C GLU A 557 -4.09 32.24 -29.82
N GLU A 558 -5.04 33.10 -30.21
CA GLU A 558 -4.79 34.20 -31.14
C GLU A 558 -3.79 35.15 -30.45
N GLU A 559 -2.49 34.92 -30.67
CA GLU A 559 -1.47 35.92 -30.42
C GLU A 559 -1.64 37.04 -31.47
N GLU A 560 -2.25 38.14 -31.05
CA GLU A 560 -2.17 39.45 -31.70
C GLU A 560 -0.70 39.91 -31.66
N GLU A 561 0.04 39.70 -32.75
CA GLU A 561 1.28 40.42 -33.03
C GLU A 561 0.93 41.81 -33.60
N GLU A 562 0.90 42.82 -32.72
CA GLU A 562 1.02 44.23 -33.08
C GLU A 562 2.43 44.75 -32.78
N GLU A 563 2.90 45.61 -33.71
CA GLU A 563 4.06 46.53 -33.68
C GLU A 563 5.47 45.91 -33.85
N ASP A 564 6.38 46.37 -34.72
CA ASP A 564 6.43 47.52 -35.61
C ASP A 564 7.59 47.35 -36.63
N ASP A 565 7.38 47.93 -37.81
CA ASP A 565 8.32 48.68 -38.66
C ASP A 565 9.71 48.14 -39.04
N GLU A 566 9.92 47.92 -40.35
CA GLU A 566 10.99 48.64 -41.08
C GLU A 566 10.81 48.58 -42.62
N PHE A 567 10.29 49.68 -43.14
CA PHE A 567 10.71 50.42 -44.34
C PHE A 567 11.76 49.77 -45.29
N PHE A 568 11.35 49.39 -46.50
CA PHE A 568 12.05 49.84 -47.72
C PHE A 568 11.12 49.89 -48.93
N ASP A 569 10.97 51.09 -49.45
CA ASP A 569 10.24 51.47 -50.64
C ASP A 569 11.19 51.42 -51.85
N SER A 570 10.83 50.71 -52.93
CA SER A 570 11.22 51.10 -54.29
C SER A 570 10.39 50.36 -55.34
N ASP A 571 9.41 51.08 -55.87
CA ASP A 571 9.08 51.25 -57.29
C ASP A 571 9.57 50.21 -58.30
N TYR A 572 8.65 49.67 -59.10
CA TYR A 572 8.58 49.71 -60.58
C TYR A 572 7.33 48.90 -60.98
N SER A 573 6.19 49.57 -61.18
CA SER A 573 5.66 50.02 -62.48
C SER A 573 5.51 48.91 -63.53
N ASP A 574 4.23 48.70 -63.84
CA ASP A 574 3.64 48.44 -65.16
C ASP A 574 3.86 47.14 -65.92
N ASP A 575 2.70 46.71 -66.43
CA ASP A 575 2.47 46.16 -67.76
C ASP A 575 2.69 44.66 -68.05
N GLU A 576 1.53 44.07 -68.30
CA GLU A 576 1.20 43.38 -69.56
C GLU A 576 1.60 41.91 -69.79
N TYR A 577 0.52 41.16 -70.02
CA TYR A 577 0.35 40.12 -71.04
C TYR A 577 0.98 38.72 -70.85
N TYR A 578 0.03 37.77 -70.88
CA TYR A 578 0.07 36.33 -71.18
C TYR A 578 0.43 35.32 -70.09
#